data_AF-A0A952URR5-F1
#
_entry.id   AF-A0A952URR5-F1
#
_cell.length_a   1.000
_cell.length_b   1.000
_cell.length_c   1.000
_cell.angle_alpha   90.00
_cell.angle_beta   90.00
_cell.angle_gamma   90.00
#
_symmetry.space_group_name_H-M   'P 1'
#
loop_
_entity.id
_entity.type
_entity.pdbx_description
1 polymer ?
#
loop_
_entity_poly.entity_id
_entity_poly.type
_entity_poly.pdbx_seq_one_letter_code
_entity_poly.pdbx_strand_id
1 'polypeptide(L)'
;MGGASGGLGPRGDTFGSGYYDLGEYRRAVSGASLEAQVWFDRGLNWCYAYNHAEAVNCFRRAAELEPGCAMAHWGHAYAAGCNYNKPWEAFLPEEREQALGDAYAASRRAAALVASGARVSAAEAALISALEVRYQQPLGPDGTPFQAWNDAYAAAMRQVHAAHADDPDVCALFAEALINRTPWQLWDLPTGLPKDGADTIEAQRVLEEAIARREAAGKTAHPGLLHIYIHTMEMSPTPERALRAADALRGLVPDAGHLEHMASHIDVLCGNYHDSLVANDSAMLADDRFYSRESGAQFYTLYRCHNIHFKLYSAMFLGQLQPALSAAKAMTAAVSEELLCVELPPMADWLEGFLSMKVHALIRFGRWQDVLAEPLPHDPELYCVTTAMLRYGRGVALAALGRVAEAE
;
A
#
# COMPACT_ATOMS: atom_id res chain seq x y z
N MET A 1 -6.61 -16.07 54.40
CA MET A 1 -7.26 -15.54 53.19
C MET A 1 -6.15 -15.06 52.27
N GLY A 2 -5.84 -15.87 51.26
CA GLY A 2 -4.82 -15.56 50.26
C GLY A 2 -5.42 -14.73 49.13
N GLY A 3 -4.68 -13.71 48.70
CA GLY A 3 -4.91 -13.00 47.45
C GLY A 3 -3.62 -13.04 46.65
N ALA A 4 -3.59 -13.87 45.61
CA ALA A 4 -2.47 -14.03 44.71
C ALA A 4 -2.39 -12.81 43.77
N SER A 5 -1.26 -12.13 43.79
CA SER A 5 -0.83 -11.18 42.76
C SER A 5 -0.39 -11.97 41.52
N GLY A 6 -1.24 -12.01 40.50
CA GLY A 6 -0.88 -12.55 39.18
C GLY A 6 0.06 -11.58 38.47
N GLY A 7 1.33 -11.98 38.33
CA GLY A 7 2.32 -11.26 37.55
C GLY A 7 1.95 -11.28 36.06
N LEU A 8 1.80 -10.10 35.47
CA LEU A 8 1.94 -9.91 34.04
C LEU A 8 3.40 -10.15 33.70
N GLY A 9 3.66 -11.19 32.91
CA GLY A 9 5.00 -11.49 32.37
C GLY A 9 5.55 -10.31 31.57
N PRO A 10 6.88 -10.24 31.39
CA PRO A 10 7.52 -9.12 30.73
C PRO A 10 6.99 -8.99 29.30
N ARG A 11 6.47 -7.80 28.96
CA ARG A 11 6.27 -7.38 27.58
C ARG A 11 7.59 -7.60 26.86
N GLY A 12 7.57 -8.44 25.83
CA GLY A 12 8.74 -8.74 25.01
C GLY A 12 9.19 -7.45 24.35
N ASP A 13 10.17 -6.82 24.96
CA ASP A 13 10.80 -5.62 24.48
C ASP A 13 11.56 -5.95 23.18
N THR A 14 11.03 -5.52 22.04
CA THR A 14 11.80 -5.39 20.79
C THR A 14 12.15 -3.93 20.48
N PHE A 15 12.11 -3.02 21.46
CA PHE A 15 12.76 -1.72 21.35
C PHE A 15 14.28 -1.89 21.56
N GLY A 16 14.97 -2.42 20.54
CA GLY A 16 16.41 -2.64 20.64
C GLY A 16 17.18 -2.96 19.36
N SER A 17 16.52 -3.19 18.22
CA SER A 17 17.25 -3.56 16.99
C SER A 17 17.62 -2.39 16.07
N GLY A 18 17.27 -1.15 16.43
CA GLY A 18 17.44 0.02 15.57
C GLY A 18 16.66 -0.01 14.24
N TYR A 19 15.76 -0.99 14.05
CA TYR A 19 14.92 -1.12 12.84
C TYR A 19 13.56 -0.44 13.04
N TYR A 20 12.70 -0.46 12.03
CA TYR A 20 11.33 0.05 12.09
C TYR A 20 10.44 -0.77 13.02
N ASP A 21 9.48 -0.12 13.68
CA ASP A 21 8.39 -0.76 14.42
C ASP A 21 7.26 -1.18 13.47
N LEU A 22 7.27 -2.47 13.10
CA LEU A 22 6.26 -3.08 12.22
C LEU A 22 5.19 -3.85 12.99
N GLY A 23 5.05 -3.58 14.29
CA GLY A 23 4.12 -4.29 15.16
C GLY A 23 4.54 -5.74 15.45
N GLU A 24 3.61 -6.50 16.03
CA GLU A 24 3.89 -7.82 16.60
C GLU A 24 3.49 -8.98 15.68
N TYR A 25 2.91 -8.72 14.50
CA TYR A 25 2.44 -9.77 13.61
C TYR A 25 3.61 -10.58 13.04
N ARG A 26 3.48 -11.92 13.06
CA ARG A 26 4.50 -12.86 12.62
C ARG A 26 3.87 -14.06 11.92
N ARG A 27 4.58 -14.62 10.96
CA ARG A 27 4.26 -15.89 10.31
C ARG A 27 5.43 -16.85 10.48
N ALA A 28 5.28 -17.84 11.36
CA ALA A 28 6.29 -18.86 11.55
C ALA A 28 6.51 -19.63 10.22
N VAL A 29 7.78 -19.68 9.77
CA VAL A 29 8.15 -20.39 8.55
C VAL A 29 9.09 -21.55 8.82
N SER A 30 8.87 -22.64 8.08
CA SER A 30 9.66 -23.86 8.19
C SER A 30 11.06 -23.65 7.62
N GLY A 31 12.06 -24.21 8.30
CA GLY A 31 13.44 -24.22 7.81
C GLY A 31 14.18 -22.88 7.96
N ALA A 32 13.59 -21.86 8.56
CA ALA A 32 14.28 -20.61 8.90
C ALA A 32 15.06 -20.71 10.21
N SER A 33 16.24 -20.10 10.25
CA SER A 33 16.91 -19.75 11.50
C SER A 33 16.14 -18.65 12.24
N LEU A 34 16.41 -18.44 13.54
CA LEU A 34 15.76 -17.37 14.32
C LEU A 34 16.01 -15.98 13.70
N GLU A 35 17.21 -15.74 13.17
CA GLU A 35 17.54 -14.47 12.53
C GLU A 35 16.83 -14.33 11.17
N ALA A 36 16.79 -15.39 10.36
CA ALA A 36 16.07 -15.37 9.09
C ALA A 36 14.56 -15.19 9.29
N GLN A 37 13.98 -15.77 10.35
CA GLN A 37 12.57 -15.59 10.72
C GLN A 37 12.25 -14.12 11.01
N VAL A 38 13.12 -13.40 11.72
CA VAL A 38 12.92 -11.96 11.98
C VAL A 38 12.86 -11.15 10.69
N TRP A 39 13.76 -11.43 9.74
CA TRP A 39 13.76 -10.74 8.45
C TRP A 39 12.59 -11.17 7.56
N PHE A 40 12.15 -12.42 7.65
CA PHE A 40 10.94 -12.89 6.97
C PHE A 40 9.69 -12.16 7.49
N ASP A 41 9.50 -12.07 8.81
CA ASP A 41 8.37 -11.37 9.42
C ASP A 41 8.35 -9.89 9.03
N ARG A 42 9.52 -9.22 9.00
CA ARG A 42 9.64 -7.83 8.50
C ARG A 42 9.24 -7.72 7.04
N GLY A 43 9.75 -8.60 6.19
CA GLY A 43 9.43 -8.61 4.76
C GLY A 43 7.94 -8.81 4.51
N LEU A 44 7.30 -9.71 5.25
CA LEU A 44 5.85 -9.96 5.12
C LEU A 44 5.02 -8.75 5.56
N ASN A 45 5.37 -8.11 6.68
CA ASN A 45 4.68 -6.90 7.11
C ASN A 45 4.90 -5.73 6.13
N TRP A 46 6.08 -5.60 5.52
CA TRP A 46 6.31 -4.62 4.46
C TRP A 46 5.55 -4.92 3.16
N CYS A 47 5.37 -6.19 2.82
CA CYS A 47 4.45 -6.59 1.75
C CYS A 47 3.02 -6.16 2.06
N TYR A 48 2.51 -6.42 3.26
CA TYR A 48 1.19 -5.94 3.66
C TYR A 48 1.12 -4.42 3.72
N ALA A 49 2.23 -3.72 3.93
CA ALA A 49 2.29 -2.27 3.84
C ALA A 49 2.49 -1.72 2.42
N TYR A 50 2.55 -2.58 1.40
CA TYR A 50 2.88 -2.23 0.02
C TYR A 50 4.20 -1.45 -0.16
N ASN A 51 5.13 -1.57 0.79
CA ASN A 51 6.53 -1.17 0.59
C ASN A 51 7.32 -2.36 0.03
N HIS A 52 7.05 -2.70 -1.23
CA HIS A 52 7.61 -3.87 -1.89
C HIS A 52 9.14 -3.83 -1.99
N ALA A 53 9.74 -2.65 -2.18
CA ALA A 53 11.20 -2.51 -2.26
C ALA A 53 11.87 -2.93 -0.94
N GLU A 54 11.37 -2.44 0.19
CA GLU A 54 11.91 -2.83 1.50
C GLU A 54 11.56 -4.27 1.87
N ALA A 55 10.40 -4.77 1.43
CA ALA A 55 10.07 -6.19 1.56
C ALA A 55 11.09 -7.08 0.82
N VAL A 56 11.46 -6.74 -0.43
CA VAL A 56 12.49 -7.44 -1.19
C VAL A 56 13.84 -7.42 -0.44
N ASN A 57 14.25 -6.28 0.11
CA ASN A 57 15.47 -6.18 0.92
C ASN A 57 15.44 -7.14 2.12
N CYS A 58 14.32 -7.17 2.84
CA CYS A 58 14.11 -8.06 3.98
C CYS A 58 14.20 -9.54 3.59
N PHE A 59 13.54 -9.95 2.50
CA PHE A 59 13.57 -11.34 2.05
C PHE A 59 14.94 -11.77 1.50
N ARG A 60 15.65 -10.88 0.80
CA ARG A 60 17.05 -11.12 0.41
C ARG A 60 17.92 -11.33 1.64
N ARG A 61 17.75 -10.51 2.68
CA ARG A 61 18.48 -10.66 3.93
C ARG A 61 18.14 -11.98 4.66
N ALA A 62 16.88 -12.38 4.67
CA ALA A 62 16.48 -13.68 5.21
C ALA A 62 17.14 -14.84 4.45
N ALA A 63 17.19 -14.76 3.11
CA ALA A 63 17.82 -15.77 2.26
C ALA A 63 19.37 -15.78 2.37
N GLU A 64 20.01 -14.66 2.67
CA GLU A 64 21.45 -14.60 2.99
C GLU A 64 21.77 -15.33 4.31
N LEU A 65 20.92 -15.14 5.32
CA LEU A 65 21.08 -15.75 6.64
C LEU A 65 20.76 -17.23 6.65
N GLU A 66 19.76 -17.65 5.88
CA GLU A 66 19.37 -19.05 5.73
C GLU A 66 19.03 -19.38 4.27
N PRO A 67 20.03 -19.72 3.44
CA PRO A 67 19.81 -20.00 2.01
C PRO A 67 18.88 -21.17 1.71
N GLY A 68 18.69 -22.08 2.70
CA GLY A 68 17.76 -23.20 2.63
C GLY A 68 16.30 -22.86 2.95
N CYS A 69 16.03 -21.63 3.42
CA CYS A 69 14.67 -21.17 3.72
C CYS A 69 13.89 -20.91 2.42
N ALA A 70 13.07 -21.88 2.00
CA ALA A 70 12.27 -21.77 0.78
C ALA A 70 11.32 -20.56 0.81
N MET A 71 10.77 -20.24 1.99
CA MET A 71 9.85 -19.11 2.16
C MET A 71 10.52 -17.74 2.01
N ALA A 72 11.82 -17.61 2.30
CA ALA A 72 12.53 -16.36 2.04
C ALA A 72 12.59 -16.06 0.52
N HIS A 73 12.83 -17.08 -0.31
CA HIS A 73 12.80 -16.94 -1.77
C HIS A 73 11.38 -16.74 -2.31
N TRP A 74 10.37 -17.39 -1.70
CA TRP A 74 8.96 -17.12 -2.00
C TRP A 74 8.59 -15.66 -1.73
N GLY A 75 8.99 -15.12 -0.58
CA GLY A 75 8.68 -13.74 -0.20
C GLY A 75 9.30 -12.74 -1.17
N HIS A 76 10.56 -12.98 -1.57
CA HIS A 76 11.21 -12.18 -2.61
C HIS A 76 10.42 -12.22 -3.93
N ALA A 77 10.00 -13.41 -4.38
CA ALA A 77 9.22 -13.55 -5.60
C ALA A 77 7.87 -12.81 -5.52
N TYR A 78 7.16 -12.95 -4.41
CA TYR A 78 5.88 -12.27 -4.17
C TYR A 78 6.03 -10.74 -4.14
N ALA A 79 7.07 -10.23 -3.47
CA ALA A 79 7.32 -8.80 -3.35
C ALA A 79 7.78 -8.15 -4.66
N ALA A 80 8.54 -8.85 -5.50
CA ALA A 80 9.15 -8.29 -6.72
C ALA A 80 8.16 -8.06 -7.88
N GLY A 81 6.98 -8.70 -7.87
CA GLY A 81 6.00 -8.55 -8.95
C GLY A 81 5.02 -7.39 -8.78
N CYS A 82 3.99 -7.37 -9.63
CA CYS A 82 2.90 -6.41 -9.55
C CYS A 82 2.07 -6.54 -8.26
N ASN A 83 1.33 -5.50 -7.91
CA ASN A 83 0.35 -5.47 -6.83
C ASN A 83 -0.86 -4.62 -7.23
N TYR A 84 -1.82 -4.45 -6.32
CA TYR A 84 -3.05 -3.69 -6.57
C TYR A 84 -2.79 -2.25 -7.05
N ASN A 85 -1.78 -1.60 -6.47
CA ASN A 85 -1.44 -0.20 -6.73
C ASN A 85 -0.41 0.00 -7.85
N LYS A 86 0.24 -1.07 -8.27
CA LYS A 86 1.15 -1.07 -9.42
C LYS A 86 0.90 -2.33 -10.26
N PRO A 87 -0.13 -2.32 -11.13
CA PRO A 87 -0.38 -3.42 -12.05
C PRO A 87 0.69 -3.44 -13.15
N TRP A 88 0.82 -4.54 -13.90
CA TRP A 88 1.89 -4.72 -14.90
C TRP A 88 1.90 -3.66 -15.99
N GLU A 89 0.75 -3.08 -16.30
CA GLU A 89 0.54 -1.99 -17.26
C GLU A 89 1.17 -0.67 -16.78
N ALA A 90 1.39 -0.51 -15.48
CA ALA A 90 2.03 0.66 -14.87
C ALA A 90 3.58 0.55 -14.82
N PHE A 91 4.16 -0.59 -15.21
CA PHE A 91 5.60 -0.75 -15.32
C PHE A 91 6.06 -0.37 -16.72
N LEU A 92 7.12 0.42 -16.81
CA LEU A 92 7.82 0.64 -18.08
C LEU A 92 8.49 -0.67 -18.54
N PRO A 93 8.72 -0.86 -19.86
CA PRO A 93 9.24 -2.12 -20.40
C PRO A 93 10.48 -2.67 -19.69
N GLU A 94 11.48 -1.81 -19.43
CA GLU A 94 12.73 -2.17 -18.76
C GLU A 94 12.49 -2.53 -17.27
N GLU A 95 11.66 -1.75 -16.59
CA GLU A 95 11.31 -2.01 -15.18
C GLU A 95 10.58 -3.35 -15.05
N ARG A 96 9.65 -3.61 -15.96
CA ARG A 96 8.85 -4.84 -16.03
C ARG A 96 9.71 -6.06 -16.30
N GLU A 97 10.67 -5.96 -17.21
CA GLU A 97 11.61 -7.05 -17.52
C GLU A 97 12.45 -7.41 -16.28
N GLN A 98 13.00 -6.41 -15.60
CA GLN A 98 13.77 -6.62 -14.38
C GLN A 98 12.93 -7.25 -13.26
N ALA A 99 11.76 -6.66 -12.96
CA ALA A 99 10.85 -7.14 -11.93
C ALA A 99 10.38 -8.59 -12.19
N LEU A 100 10.04 -8.90 -13.44
CA LEU A 100 9.64 -10.25 -13.83
C LEU A 100 10.80 -11.25 -13.75
N GLY A 101 11.99 -10.87 -14.20
CA GLY A 101 13.18 -11.71 -14.13
C GLY A 101 13.51 -12.10 -12.69
N ASP A 102 13.50 -11.12 -11.77
CA ASP A 102 13.74 -11.32 -10.34
C ASP A 102 12.66 -12.20 -9.71
N ALA A 103 11.38 -11.90 -9.95
CA ALA A 103 10.26 -12.66 -9.41
C ALA A 103 10.25 -14.11 -9.92
N TYR A 104 10.50 -14.31 -11.22
CA TYR A 104 10.63 -15.64 -11.81
C TYR A 104 11.78 -16.41 -11.16
N ALA A 105 12.99 -15.84 -11.12
CA ALA A 105 14.17 -16.52 -10.57
C ALA A 105 13.97 -16.93 -9.10
N ALA A 106 13.41 -16.03 -8.28
CA ALA A 106 13.12 -16.29 -6.88
C ALA A 106 12.04 -17.39 -6.71
N SER A 107 10.99 -17.38 -7.54
CA SER A 107 9.95 -18.43 -7.51
C SER A 107 10.51 -19.81 -7.85
N ARG A 108 11.36 -19.91 -8.89
CA ARG A 108 12.04 -21.16 -9.25
C ARG A 108 12.98 -21.64 -8.17
N ARG A 109 13.67 -20.71 -7.49
CA ARG A 109 14.57 -21.05 -6.39
C ARG A 109 13.82 -21.65 -5.21
N ALA A 110 12.68 -21.06 -4.83
CA ALA A 110 11.82 -21.59 -3.77
C ALA A 110 11.34 -23.01 -4.11
N ALA A 111 10.84 -23.23 -5.33
CA ALA A 111 10.38 -24.54 -5.79
C ALA A 111 11.51 -25.58 -5.85
N ALA A 112 12.70 -25.20 -6.32
CA ALA A 112 13.86 -26.08 -6.36
C ALA A 112 14.31 -26.52 -4.95
N LEU A 113 14.22 -25.63 -3.95
CA LEU A 113 14.50 -25.97 -2.56
C LEU A 113 13.52 -27.02 -2.03
N VAL A 114 12.22 -26.86 -2.28
CA VAL A 114 11.19 -27.86 -1.94
C VAL A 114 11.49 -29.20 -2.62
N ALA A 115 11.77 -29.19 -3.92
CA ALA A 115 12.13 -30.40 -4.68
C ALA A 115 13.40 -31.09 -4.16
N SER A 116 14.35 -30.33 -3.61
CA SER A 116 15.58 -30.83 -2.99
C SER A 116 15.39 -31.32 -1.53
N GLY A 117 14.16 -31.29 -1.01
CA GLY A 117 13.83 -31.81 0.32
C GLY A 117 13.87 -30.76 1.44
N ALA A 118 13.78 -29.46 1.12
CA ALA A 118 13.63 -28.43 2.15
C ALA A 118 12.37 -28.70 2.99
N ARG A 119 12.49 -28.49 4.31
CA ARG A 119 11.36 -28.66 5.22
C ARG A 119 10.38 -27.51 5.00
N VAL A 120 9.21 -27.83 4.47
CA VAL A 120 8.08 -26.91 4.31
C VAL A 120 6.80 -27.58 4.79
N SER A 121 5.88 -26.80 5.36
CA SER A 121 4.52 -27.22 5.65
C SER A 121 3.70 -27.33 4.35
N ALA A 122 2.51 -27.94 4.45
CA ALA A 122 1.61 -28.06 3.31
C ALA A 122 1.18 -26.69 2.74
N ALA A 123 0.86 -25.73 3.62
CA ALA A 123 0.48 -24.38 3.21
C ALA A 123 1.64 -23.64 2.52
N GLU A 124 2.86 -23.74 3.05
CA GLU A 124 4.06 -23.15 2.42
C GLU A 124 4.35 -23.75 1.05
N ALA A 125 4.28 -25.08 0.92
CA ALA A 125 4.46 -25.75 -0.37
C ALA A 125 3.41 -25.28 -1.40
N ALA A 126 2.14 -25.15 -0.98
CA ALA A 126 1.06 -24.69 -1.84
C ALA A 126 1.23 -23.22 -2.28
N LEU A 127 1.66 -22.33 -1.37
CA LEU A 127 1.97 -20.93 -1.67
C LEU A 127 3.16 -20.81 -2.64
N ILE A 128 4.20 -21.63 -2.48
CA ILE A 128 5.35 -21.70 -3.38
C ILE A 128 4.90 -22.08 -4.79
N SER A 129 4.13 -23.17 -4.92
CA SER A 129 3.63 -23.61 -6.22
C SER A 129 2.68 -22.61 -6.88
N ALA A 130 1.92 -21.83 -6.12
CA ALA A 130 1.06 -20.79 -6.70
C ALA A 130 1.87 -19.68 -7.40
N LEU A 131 3.02 -19.27 -6.86
CA LEU A 131 3.87 -18.27 -7.53
C LEU A 131 4.52 -18.80 -8.81
N GLU A 132 4.71 -20.11 -8.92
CA GLU A 132 5.18 -20.71 -10.18
C GLU A 132 4.17 -20.53 -11.32
N VAL A 133 2.88 -20.37 -11.00
CA VAL A 133 1.80 -20.09 -11.95
C VAL A 133 1.69 -18.59 -12.26
N ARG A 134 2.02 -17.74 -11.29
CA ARG A 134 2.05 -16.28 -11.46
C ARG A 134 3.18 -15.81 -12.37
N TYR A 135 4.37 -16.43 -12.25
CA TYR A 135 5.55 -16.09 -13.05
C TYR A 135 5.91 -17.27 -13.96
N GLN A 136 5.31 -17.28 -15.15
CA GLN A 136 5.41 -18.42 -16.09
C GLN A 136 6.70 -18.43 -16.90
N GLN A 137 7.31 -17.26 -17.11
CA GLN A 137 8.55 -17.09 -17.88
C GLN A 137 9.35 -15.89 -17.32
N PRO A 138 10.69 -15.87 -17.50
CA PRO A 138 11.56 -14.82 -16.96
C PRO A 138 11.48 -13.49 -17.72
N LEU A 139 10.96 -13.51 -18.94
CA LEU A 139 10.86 -12.34 -19.82
C LEU A 139 9.41 -12.17 -20.26
N GLY A 140 8.97 -10.92 -20.35
CA GLY A 140 7.61 -10.57 -20.73
C GLY A 140 7.64 -9.61 -21.91
N PRO A 141 7.87 -10.11 -23.15
CA PRO A 141 7.86 -9.25 -24.34
C PRO A 141 6.49 -8.58 -24.53
N ASP A 142 6.44 -7.55 -25.38
CA ASP A 142 5.18 -6.87 -25.68
C ASP A 142 4.11 -7.84 -26.19
N GLY A 143 2.89 -7.66 -25.67
CA GLY A 143 1.77 -8.59 -25.91
C GLY A 143 1.72 -9.79 -24.96
N THR A 144 2.63 -9.89 -23.98
CA THR A 144 2.50 -10.88 -22.89
C THR A 144 1.15 -10.72 -22.20
N PRO A 145 0.35 -11.80 -22.04
CA PRO A 145 -0.98 -11.72 -21.45
C PRO A 145 -0.89 -11.71 -19.92
N PHE A 146 -0.30 -10.66 -19.35
CA PHE A 146 -0.09 -10.51 -17.90
C PHE A 146 -1.38 -10.67 -17.10
N GLN A 147 -2.50 -10.18 -17.63
CA GLN A 147 -3.81 -10.40 -17.04
C GLN A 147 -4.16 -11.89 -16.90
N ALA A 148 -3.87 -12.71 -17.92
CA ALA A 148 -4.13 -14.15 -17.84
C ALA A 148 -3.24 -14.84 -16.78
N TRP A 149 -2.05 -14.30 -16.48
CA TRP A 149 -1.22 -14.80 -15.39
C TRP A 149 -1.76 -14.41 -14.02
N ASN A 150 -2.31 -13.20 -13.88
CA ASN A 150 -3.04 -12.80 -12.67
C ASN A 150 -4.28 -13.69 -12.46
N ASP A 151 -5.04 -13.96 -13.51
CA ASP A 151 -6.19 -14.88 -13.47
C ASP A 151 -5.76 -16.31 -13.07
N ALA A 152 -4.66 -16.81 -13.64
CA ALA A 152 -4.12 -18.12 -13.31
C ALA A 152 -3.61 -18.19 -11.86
N TYR A 153 -2.96 -17.14 -11.37
CA TYR A 153 -2.53 -17.03 -9.98
C TYR A 153 -3.71 -16.98 -9.01
N ALA A 154 -4.75 -16.19 -9.30
CA ALA A 154 -5.97 -16.15 -8.51
C ALA A 154 -6.68 -17.52 -8.49
N ALA A 155 -6.72 -18.22 -9.62
CA ALA A 155 -7.25 -19.58 -9.68
C ALA A 155 -6.43 -20.58 -8.85
N ALA A 156 -5.10 -20.49 -8.87
CA ALA A 156 -4.23 -21.31 -8.03
C ALA A 156 -4.44 -21.00 -6.54
N MET A 157 -4.46 -19.71 -6.16
CA MET A 157 -4.70 -19.27 -4.79
C MET A 157 -6.08 -19.67 -4.27
N ARG A 158 -7.10 -19.76 -5.14
CA ARG A 158 -8.41 -20.31 -4.79
C ARG A 158 -8.33 -21.76 -4.33
N GLN A 159 -7.46 -22.57 -4.94
CA GLN A 159 -7.19 -23.94 -4.50
C GLN A 159 -6.40 -23.98 -3.19
N VAL A 160 -5.39 -23.10 -3.04
CA VAL A 160 -4.62 -22.98 -1.78
C VAL A 160 -5.54 -22.61 -0.62
N HIS A 161 -6.41 -21.62 -0.80
CA HIS A 161 -7.41 -21.22 0.19
C HIS A 161 -8.39 -22.36 0.50
N ALA A 162 -8.88 -23.09 -0.49
CA ALA A 162 -9.77 -24.23 -0.23
C ALA A 162 -9.12 -25.32 0.65
N ALA A 163 -7.80 -25.51 0.54
CA ALA A 163 -7.05 -26.48 1.35
C ALA A 163 -6.61 -25.95 2.72
N HIS A 164 -6.49 -24.62 2.88
CA HIS A 164 -5.90 -23.96 4.04
C HIS A 164 -6.72 -22.73 4.51
N ALA A 165 -8.05 -22.83 4.49
CA ALA A 165 -8.96 -21.71 4.75
C ALA A 165 -8.91 -21.15 6.19
N ASP A 166 -8.20 -21.83 7.10
CA ASP A 166 -7.97 -21.42 8.48
C ASP A 166 -6.65 -20.62 8.67
N ASP A 167 -5.75 -20.63 7.68
CA ASP A 167 -4.53 -19.83 7.66
C ASP A 167 -4.86 -18.38 7.24
N PRO A 168 -4.69 -17.39 8.12
CA PRO A 168 -5.08 -16.02 7.85
C PRO A 168 -4.20 -15.33 6.79
N ASP A 169 -2.92 -15.72 6.66
CA ASP A 169 -2.07 -15.18 5.59
C ASP A 169 -2.54 -15.73 4.24
N VAL A 170 -2.94 -17.01 4.18
CA VAL A 170 -3.53 -17.59 2.95
C VAL A 170 -4.81 -16.87 2.56
N CYS A 171 -5.69 -16.56 3.52
CA CYS A 171 -6.89 -15.76 3.25
C CYS A 171 -6.54 -14.36 2.72
N ALA A 172 -5.57 -13.67 3.33
CA ALA A 172 -5.15 -12.33 2.89
C ALA A 172 -4.54 -12.36 1.47
N LEU A 173 -3.59 -13.27 1.23
CA LEU A 173 -2.92 -13.43 -0.06
C LEU A 173 -3.90 -13.87 -1.17
N PHE A 174 -4.86 -14.72 -0.84
CA PHE A 174 -5.89 -15.12 -1.78
C PHE A 174 -6.80 -13.95 -2.14
N ALA A 175 -7.32 -13.23 -1.14
CA ALA A 175 -8.16 -12.07 -1.39
C ALA A 175 -7.42 -10.98 -2.18
N GLU A 176 -6.13 -10.77 -1.92
CA GLU A 176 -5.30 -9.87 -2.72
C GLU A 176 -5.19 -10.35 -4.18
N ALA A 177 -4.93 -11.65 -4.39
CA ALA A 177 -4.88 -12.23 -5.74
C ALA A 177 -6.18 -12.01 -6.52
N LEU A 178 -7.33 -12.03 -5.83
CA LEU A 178 -8.64 -11.74 -6.43
C LEU A 178 -8.76 -10.26 -6.85
N ILE A 179 -8.44 -9.32 -5.97
CA ILE A 179 -8.60 -7.89 -6.28
C ILE A 179 -7.58 -7.40 -7.32
N ASN A 180 -6.40 -8.02 -7.39
CA ASN A 180 -5.36 -7.73 -8.38
C ASN A 180 -5.77 -8.10 -9.81
N ARG A 181 -6.85 -8.87 -10.02
CA ARG A 181 -7.40 -9.13 -11.35
C ARG A 181 -8.06 -7.89 -11.96
N THR A 182 -8.53 -6.97 -11.13
CA THR A 182 -9.32 -5.80 -11.53
C THR A 182 -8.95 -4.60 -10.64
N PRO A 183 -7.69 -4.14 -10.70
CA PRO A 183 -7.19 -3.06 -9.86
C PRO A 183 -8.03 -1.80 -10.06
N TRP A 184 -8.46 -1.19 -8.95
CA TRP A 184 -9.40 -0.07 -8.86
C TRP A 184 -10.76 -0.23 -9.57
N GLN A 185 -11.12 -1.45 -9.98
CA GLN A 185 -12.35 -1.75 -10.69
C GLN A 185 -13.13 -2.85 -9.96
N LEU A 186 -13.19 -2.81 -8.63
CA LEU A 186 -13.88 -3.82 -7.82
C LEU A 186 -15.40 -3.59 -7.78
N TRP A 187 -15.82 -2.33 -7.82
CA TRP A 187 -17.21 -1.89 -7.78
C TRP A 187 -17.49 -0.95 -8.93
N ASP A 188 -18.71 -1.01 -9.45
CA ASP A 188 -19.23 -0.05 -10.41
C ASP A 188 -19.92 1.09 -9.66
N LEU A 189 -19.28 2.27 -9.60
CA LEU A 189 -19.77 3.41 -8.81
C LEU A 189 -21.20 3.86 -9.18
N PRO A 190 -21.61 3.92 -10.47
CA PRO A 190 -22.97 4.33 -10.82
C PRO A 190 -24.05 3.35 -10.32
N THR A 191 -23.80 2.04 -10.41
CA THR A 191 -24.79 1.02 -10.05
C THR A 191 -24.69 0.53 -8.60
N GLY A 192 -23.52 0.70 -7.96
CA GLY A 192 -23.20 0.14 -6.66
C GLY A 192 -23.01 -1.39 -6.67
N LEU A 193 -22.99 -2.03 -7.84
CA LEU A 193 -22.80 -3.47 -7.97
C LEU A 193 -21.30 -3.80 -8.11
N PRO A 194 -20.87 -5.04 -7.79
CA PRO A 194 -19.55 -5.53 -8.17
C PRO A 194 -19.33 -5.35 -9.68
N LYS A 195 -18.12 -4.97 -10.08
CA LYS A 195 -17.78 -4.83 -11.50
C LYS A 195 -17.84 -6.20 -12.19
N ASP A 196 -18.35 -6.22 -13.43
CA ASP A 196 -18.31 -7.43 -14.26
C ASP A 196 -16.88 -7.96 -14.40
N GLY A 197 -16.69 -9.24 -14.09
CA GLY A 197 -15.39 -9.92 -14.13
C GLY A 197 -14.54 -9.79 -12.86
N ALA A 198 -14.94 -8.95 -11.90
CA ALA A 198 -14.29 -8.85 -10.60
C ALA A 198 -14.77 -9.94 -9.63
N ASP A 199 -13.86 -10.48 -8.83
CA ASP A 199 -14.17 -11.46 -7.77
C ASP A 199 -14.53 -10.79 -6.43
N THR A 200 -15.04 -9.54 -6.47
CA THR A 200 -15.20 -8.67 -5.30
C THR A 200 -16.01 -9.30 -4.16
N ILE A 201 -17.10 -9.98 -4.48
CA ILE A 201 -17.95 -10.65 -3.47
C ILE A 201 -17.24 -11.85 -2.84
N GLU A 202 -16.43 -12.57 -3.61
CA GLU A 202 -15.64 -13.67 -3.07
C GLU A 202 -14.54 -13.16 -2.15
N ALA A 203 -13.80 -12.12 -2.58
CA ALA A 203 -12.78 -11.46 -1.76
C ALA A 203 -13.37 -10.92 -0.46
N GLN A 204 -14.47 -10.17 -0.54
CA GLN A 204 -15.20 -9.66 0.62
C GLN A 204 -15.56 -10.79 1.59
N ARG A 205 -16.16 -11.88 1.11
CA ARG A 205 -16.58 -12.99 1.96
C ARG A 205 -15.41 -13.66 2.66
N VAL A 206 -14.31 -13.93 1.94
CA VAL A 206 -13.09 -14.55 2.50
C VAL A 206 -12.52 -13.68 3.63
N LEU A 207 -12.44 -12.38 3.41
CA LEU A 207 -11.90 -11.42 4.37
C LEU A 207 -12.79 -11.31 5.62
N GLU A 208 -14.10 -11.14 5.43
CA GLU A 208 -15.06 -11.04 6.54
C GLU A 208 -15.07 -12.32 7.40
N GLU A 209 -15.07 -13.50 6.78
CA GLU A 209 -15.01 -14.78 7.49
C GLU A 209 -13.69 -14.94 8.27
N ALA A 210 -12.55 -14.58 7.67
CA ALA A 210 -11.24 -14.70 8.30
C ALA A 210 -11.04 -13.71 9.46
N ILE A 211 -11.48 -12.45 9.29
CA ILE A 211 -11.48 -11.43 10.34
C ILE A 211 -12.35 -11.88 11.51
N ALA A 212 -13.61 -12.28 11.24
CA ALA A 212 -14.54 -12.72 12.28
C ALA A 212 -14.02 -13.94 13.05
N ARG A 213 -13.38 -14.90 12.36
CA ARG A 213 -12.77 -16.08 13.00
C ARG A 213 -11.62 -15.69 13.94
N ARG A 214 -10.76 -14.75 13.54
CA ARG A 214 -9.68 -14.26 14.41
C ARG A 214 -10.22 -13.52 15.63
N GLU A 215 -11.19 -12.62 15.43
CA GLU A 215 -11.84 -11.89 16.52
C GLU A 215 -12.48 -12.85 17.53
N ALA A 216 -13.25 -13.84 17.06
CA ALA A 216 -13.89 -14.85 17.91
C ALA A 216 -12.88 -15.70 18.69
N ALA A 217 -11.68 -15.91 18.12
CA ALA A 217 -10.59 -16.62 18.78
C ALA A 217 -9.75 -15.74 19.73
N GLY A 218 -10.08 -14.44 19.86
CA GLY A 218 -9.31 -13.48 20.67
C GLY A 218 -7.88 -13.29 20.19
N LYS A 219 -7.61 -13.54 18.89
CA LYS A 219 -6.29 -13.35 18.30
C LYS A 219 -6.09 -11.88 17.95
N THR A 220 -4.82 -11.44 17.93
CA THR A 220 -4.45 -10.09 17.47
C THR A 220 -5.01 -9.81 16.08
N ALA A 221 -5.23 -8.54 15.74
CA ALA A 221 -5.62 -8.20 14.38
C ALA A 221 -4.52 -8.61 13.37
N HIS A 222 -4.89 -8.85 12.12
CA HIS A 222 -3.97 -9.26 11.06
C HIS A 222 -3.85 -8.14 10.02
N PRO A 223 -2.65 -7.57 9.80
CA PRO A 223 -2.48 -6.39 8.94
C PRO A 223 -2.96 -6.64 7.49
N GLY A 224 -2.54 -7.75 6.86
CA GLY A 224 -2.98 -8.10 5.51
C GLY A 224 -4.51 -8.24 5.35
N LEU A 225 -5.20 -8.98 6.23
CA LEU A 225 -6.66 -9.10 6.17
C LEU A 225 -7.37 -7.74 6.26
N LEU A 226 -6.95 -6.89 7.20
CA LEU A 226 -7.57 -5.58 7.39
C LEU A 226 -7.31 -4.65 6.21
N HIS A 227 -6.06 -4.60 5.73
CA HIS A 227 -5.65 -3.77 4.60
C HIS A 227 -6.42 -4.13 3.33
N ILE A 228 -6.41 -5.41 2.94
CA ILE A 228 -7.08 -5.86 1.72
C ILE A 228 -8.59 -5.69 1.84
N TYR A 229 -9.18 -5.80 3.05
CA TYR A 229 -10.60 -5.54 3.25
C TYR A 229 -10.96 -4.07 3.07
N ILE A 230 -10.11 -3.14 3.51
CA ILE A 230 -10.31 -1.71 3.27
C ILE A 230 -10.30 -1.42 1.76
N HIS A 231 -9.30 -1.91 1.01
CA HIS A 231 -9.28 -1.78 -0.46
C HIS A 231 -10.48 -2.45 -1.14
N THR A 232 -10.93 -3.58 -0.61
CA THR A 232 -12.12 -4.25 -1.13
C THR A 232 -13.38 -3.41 -0.91
N MET A 233 -13.45 -2.60 0.15
CA MET A 233 -14.68 -1.91 0.56
C MET A 233 -14.72 -0.41 0.24
N GLU A 234 -13.58 0.23 -0.02
CA GLU A 234 -13.49 1.69 -0.22
C GLU A 234 -14.30 2.22 -1.41
N MET A 235 -14.56 1.43 -2.45
CA MET A 235 -15.43 1.85 -3.56
C MET A 235 -16.80 1.18 -3.53
N SER A 236 -17.10 0.46 -2.46
CA SER A 236 -18.38 -0.24 -2.31
C SER A 236 -19.54 0.74 -2.07
N PRO A 237 -20.80 0.32 -2.28
CA PRO A 237 -21.96 1.13 -1.89
C PRO A 237 -22.16 1.20 -0.36
N THR A 238 -21.39 0.44 0.43
CA THR A 238 -21.50 0.36 1.88
C THR A 238 -20.11 0.38 2.54
N PRO A 239 -19.28 1.42 2.34
CA PRO A 239 -17.93 1.49 2.88
C PRO A 239 -17.93 1.43 4.42
N GLU A 240 -19.02 1.86 5.07
CA GLU A 240 -19.18 1.87 6.53
C GLU A 240 -19.06 0.47 7.17
N ARG A 241 -19.27 -0.61 6.40
CA ARG A 241 -19.04 -1.98 6.88
C ARG A 241 -17.59 -2.24 7.28
N ALA A 242 -16.64 -1.50 6.68
CA ALA A 242 -15.22 -1.63 6.97
C ALA A 242 -14.74 -0.75 8.13
N LEU A 243 -15.59 0.07 8.76
CA LEU A 243 -15.16 0.97 9.85
C LEU A 243 -14.48 0.23 11.00
N ARG A 244 -15.03 -0.90 11.45
CA ARG A 244 -14.40 -1.70 12.52
C ARG A 244 -13.04 -2.25 12.13
N ALA A 245 -12.86 -2.63 10.87
CA ALA A 245 -11.58 -3.11 10.36
C ALA A 245 -10.58 -1.96 10.21
N ALA A 246 -11.03 -0.80 9.75
CA ALA A 246 -10.26 0.44 9.69
C ALA A 246 -9.74 0.83 11.08
N ASP A 247 -10.60 0.82 12.10
CA ASP A 247 -10.21 1.12 13.48
C ASP A 247 -9.21 0.10 14.04
N ALA A 248 -9.37 -1.19 13.71
CA ALA A 248 -8.45 -2.24 14.14
C ALA A 248 -7.07 -2.16 13.47
N LEU A 249 -6.94 -1.44 12.34
CA LEU A 249 -5.67 -1.29 11.62
C LEU A 249 -4.82 -0.14 12.17
N ARG A 250 -5.44 0.89 12.77
CA ARG A 250 -4.73 2.07 13.28
C ARG A 250 -3.69 1.68 14.33
N GLY A 251 -2.43 2.09 14.14
CA GLY A 251 -1.35 1.78 15.08
C GLY A 251 -0.91 0.31 15.09
N LEU A 252 -1.42 -0.54 14.19
CA LEU A 252 -1.08 -1.96 14.17
C LEU A 252 0.34 -2.21 13.64
N VAL A 253 0.79 -1.38 12.70
CA VAL A 253 2.12 -1.43 12.06
C VAL A 253 2.68 0.01 12.02
N PRO A 254 3.13 0.56 13.16
CA PRO A 254 3.27 2.01 13.36
C PRO A 254 4.24 2.75 12.43
N ASP A 255 5.28 2.06 11.93
CA ASP A 255 6.26 2.63 11.00
C ASP A 255 5.93 2.36 9.52
N ALA A 256 4.78 1.74 9.23
CA ALA A 256 4.28 1.56 7.88
C ALA A 256 3.29 2.68 7.51
N GLY A 257 3.79 3.77 6.92
CA GLY A 257 2.97 4.94 6.57
C GLY A 257 1.73 4.62 5.75
N HIS A 258 1.82 3.70 4.80
CA HIS A 258 0.67 3.23 4.03
C HIS A 258 -0.42 2.58 4.91
N LEU A 259 -0.06 1.70 5.85
CA LEU A 259 -1.04 1.04 6.73
C LEU A 259 -1.68 2.00 7.73
N GLU A 260 -0.90 2.95 8.26
CA GLU A 260 -1.44 4.04 9.09
C GLU A 260 -2.45 4.90 8.33
N HIS A 261 -2.20 5.10 7.03
CA HIS A 261 -3.09 5.84 6.14
C HIS A 261 -4.37 5.08 5.80
N MET A 262 -4.32 3.75 5.62
CA MET A 262 -5.41 2.98 4.99
C MET A 262 -6.79 3.20 5.61
N ALA A 263 -6.90 3.31 6.93
CA ALA A 263 -8.17 3.58 7.61
C ALA A 263 -8.87 4.85 7.07
N SER A 264 -8.08 5.84 6.65
CA SER A 264 -8.57 7.11 6.14
C SER A 264 -9.35 7.01 4.83
N HIS A 265 -9.16 5.94 4.04
CA HIS A 265 -9.96 5.65 2.86
C HIS A 265 -11.44 5.45 3.22
N ILE A 266 -11.73 4.69 4.28
CA ILE A 266 -13.10 4.50 4.76
C ILE A 266 -13.61 5.77 5.45
N ASP A 267 -12.77 6.42 6.26
CA ASP A 267 -13.15 7.62 7.01
C ASP A 267 -13.67 8.74 6.11
N VAL A 268 -12.98 9.03 5.01
CA VAL A 268 -13.36 10.11 4.07
C VAL A 268 -14.73 9.85 3.45
N LEU A 269 -15.01 8.59 3.10
CA LEU A 269 -16.27 8.18 2.48
C LEU A 269 -17.44 8.20 3.46
N CYS A 270 -17.16 7.93 4.74
CA CYS A 270 -18.15 7.99 5.81
C CYS A 270 -18.28 9.39 6.44
N GLY A 271 -17.51 10.39 5.97
CA GLY A 271 -17.54 11.75 6.49
C GLY A 271 -16.76 11.96 7.81
N ASN A 272 -15.97 10.99 8.25
CA ASN A 272 -15.12 11.03 9.43
C ASN A 272 -13.80 11.79 9.16
N TYR A 273 -13.89 13.02 8.65
CA TYR A 273 -12.72 13.77 8.21
C TYR A 273 -11.69 14.06 9.31
N HIS A 274 -12.10 14.08 10.59
CA HIS A 274 -11.16 14.23 11.71
C HIS A 274 -10.24 13.02 11.84
N ASP A 275 -10.80 11.81 11.83
CA ASP A 275 -10.03 10.58 11.97
C ASP A 275 -9.15 10.35 10.74
N SER A 276 -9.63 10.72 9.56
CA SER A 276 -8.82 10.76 8.34
C SER A 276 -7.62 11.71 8.49
N LEU A 277 -7.82 12.93 9.00
CA LEU A 277 -6.73 13.88 9.22
C LEU A 277 -5.68 13.33 10.20
N VAL A 278 -6.11 12.72 11.30
CA VAL A 278 -5.22 12.15 12.34
C VAL A 278 -4.45 10.94 11.82
N ALA A 279 -5.10 10.04 11.08
CA ALA A 279 -4.45 8.90 10.45
C ALA A 279 -3.34 9.35 9.50
N ASN A 280 -3.61 10.37 8.69
CA ASN A 280 -2.64 10.90 7.74
C ASN A 280 -1.50 11.68 8.38
N ASP A 281 -1.73 12.33 9.52
CA ASP A 281 -0.64 12.91 10.32
C ASP A 281 0.29 11.81 10.84
N SER A 282 -0.28 10.70 11.33
CA SER A 282 0.47 9.53 11.80
C SER A 282 1.25 8.86 10.66
N ALA A 283 0.63 8.70 9.50
CA ALA A 283 1.26 8.18 8.29
C ALA A 283 2.44 9.05 7.83
N MET A 284 2.28 10.37 7.82
CA MET A 284 3.36 11.30 7.49
C MET A 284 4.55 11.16 8.45
N LEU A 285 4.31 10.97 9.75
CA LEU A 285 5.38 10.75 10.72
C LEU A 285 6.11 9.42 10.49
N ALA A 286 5.39 8.37 10.07
CA ALA A 286 5.99 7.09 9.69
C ALA A 286 6.83 7.22 8.41
N ASP A 287 6.30 7.90 7.39
CA ASP A 287 7.02 8.19 6.15
C ASP A 287 8.31 8.98 6.43
N ASP A 288 8.25 10.01 7.28
CA ASP A 288 9.43 10.80 7.66
C ASP A 288 10.50 9.94 8.36
N ARG A 289 10.10 8.97 9.18
CA ARG A 289 11.05 8.01 9.79
C ARG A 289 11.70 7.12 8.73
N PHE A 290 10.94 6.61 7.77
CA PHE A 290 11.46 5.82 6.66
C PHE A 290 12.46 6.61 5.80
N TYR A 291 12.07 7.80 5.32
CA TYR A 291 12.93 8.66 4.49
C TYR A 291 14.10 9.29 5.25
N SER A 292 14.11 9.26 6.59
CA SER A 292 15.30 9.67 7.37
C SER A 292 16.46 8.67 7.30
N ARG A 293 16.19 7.44 6.83
CA ARG A 293 17.15 6.32 6.81
C ARG A 293 17.37 5.80 5.39
N GLU A 294 16.30 5.67 4.61
CA GLU A 294 16.38 5.13 3.26
C GLU A 294 16.48 6.22 2.19
N SER A 295 17.22 5.90 1.14
CA SER A 295 17.25 6.65 -0.11
C SER A 295 16.85 5.74 -1.28
N GLY A 296 16.28 6.30 -2.35
CA GLY A 296 15.98 5.53 -3.56
C GLY A 296 14.63 4.80 -3.59
N ALA A 297 13.77 4.99 -2.58
CA ALA A 297 12.39 4.49 -2.59
C ALA A 297 11.46 5.42 -3.40
N GLN A 298 11.77 5.59 -4.69
CA GLN A 298 11.11 6.57 -5.57
C GLN A 298 9.61 6.31 -5.70
N PHE A 299 9.19 5.07 -5.98
CA PHE A 299 7.78 4.71 -6.06
C PHE A 299 7.06 4.87 -4.71
N TYR A 300 7.74 4.63 -3.58
CA TYR A 300 7.13 4.82 -2.26
C TYR A 300 6.75 6.30 -2.00
N THR A 301 7.36 7.24 -2.73
CA THR A 301 7.02 8.66 -2.62
C THR A 301 5.59 8.92 -3.09
N LEU A 302 5.04 8.10 -3.99
CA LEU A 302 3.63 8.15 -4.37
C LEU A 302 2.72 7.96 -3.16
N TYR A 303 2.99 6.95 -2.33
CA TYR A 303 2.23 6.71 -1.10
C TYR A 303 2.37 7.88 -0.13
N ARG A 304 3.59 8.40 0.04
CA ARG A 304 3.81 9.59 0.89
C ARG A 304 2.99 10.80 0.42
N CYS A 305 2.97 11.06 -0.89
CA CYS A 305 2.17 12.14 -1.46
C CYS A 305 0.67 11.89 -1.27
N HIS A 306 0.21 10.67 -1.49
CA HIS A 306 -1.18 10.27 -1.27
C HIS A 306 -1.63 10.47 0.19
N ASN A 307 -0.78 10.13 1.16
CA ASN A 307 -1.01 10.37 2.58
C ASN A 307 -1.15 11.89 2.87
N ILE A 308 -0.21 12.69 2.38
CA ILE A 308 -0.25 14.16 2.55
C ILE A 308 -1.52 14.74 1.89
N HIS A 309 -1.92 14.21 0.73
CA HIS A 309 -3.10 14.66 0.01
C HIS A 309 -4.38 14.41 0.82
N PHE A 310 -4.53 13.23 1.43
CA PHE A 310 -5.69 12.96 2.28
C PHE A 310 -5.74 13.88 3.50
N LYS A 311 -4.59 14.20 4.14
CA LYS A 311 -4.56 15.23 5.19
C LYS A 311 -5.05 16.57 4.68
N LEU A 312 -4.58 17.01 3.51
CA LEU A 312 -4.98 18.26 2.88
C LEU A 312 -6.50 18.26 2.59
N TYR A 313 -7.00 17.20 1.98
CA TYR A 313 -8.41 17.01 1.65
C TYR A 313 -9.28 17.07 2.91
N SER A 314 -8.97 16.26 3.93
CA SER A 314 -9.72 16.22 5.18
C SER A 314 -9.68 17.55 5.94
N ALA A 315 -8.54 18.25 5.94
CA ALA A 315 -8.44 19.59 6.52
C ALA A 315 -9.34 20.62 5.81
N MET A 316 -9.49 20.54 4.49
CA MET A 316 -10.41 21.39 3.72
C MET A 316 -11.89 21.14 4.07
N PHE A 317 -12.27 19.89 4.32
CA PHE A 317 -13.64 19.54 4.74
C PHE A 317 -13.93 19.94 6.19
N LEU A 318 -12.93 19.85 7.07
CA LEU A 318 -13.04 20.31 8.46
C LEU A 318 -13.01 21.85 8.61
N GLY A 319 -12.75 22.60 7.53
CA GLY A 319 -12.57 24.04 7.60
C GLY A 319 -11.30 24.47 8.35
N GLN A 320 -10.28 23.61 8.39
CA GLN A 320 -9.04 23.85 9.12
C GLN A 320 -7.92 24.35 8.19
N LEU A 321 -7.79 25.68 8.10
CA LEU A 321 -6.81 26.34 7.23
C LEU A 321 -5.35 25.92 7.53
N GLN A 322 -4.95 25.95 8.80
CA GLN A 322 -3.53 25.72 9.16
C GLN A 322 -3.06 24.30 8.83
N PRO A 323 -3.81 23.23 9.17
CA PRO A 323 -3.49 21.88 8.72
C PRO A 323 -3.45 21.73 7.19
N ALA A 324 -4.38 22.35 6.45
CA ALA A 324 -4.39 22.30 4.99
C ALA A 324 -3.14 22.94 4.37
N LEU A 325 -2.73 24.12 4.85
CA LEU A 325 -1.51 24.79 4.37
C LEU A 325 -0.24 24.04 4.80
N SER A 326 -0.23 23.44 5.99
CA SER A 326 0.88 22.60 6.43
C SER A 326 1.05 21.37 5.55
N ALA A 327 -0.06 20.71 5.17
CA ALA A 327 -0.02 19.58 4.26
C ALA A 327 0.44 20.00 2.85
N ALA A 328 -0.07 21.12 2.32
CA ALA A 328 0.39 21.66 1.04
C ALA A 328 1.90 21.97 1.04
N LYS A 329 2.42 22.54 2.13
CA LYS A 329 3.87 22.78 2.29
C LYS A 329 4.66 21.48 2.36
N ALA A 330 4.16 20.48 3.09
CA ALA A 330 4.78 19.16 3.17
C ALA A 330 4.82 18.47 1.79
N MET A 331 3.75 18.60 1.00
CA MET A 331 3.69 18.09 -0.38
C MET A 331 4.81 18.69 -1.25
N THR A 332 4.95 20.02 -1.24
CA THR A 332 6.03 20.70 -1.98
C THR A 332 7.42 20.29 -1.51
N ALA A 333 7.60 19.97 -0.23
CA ALA A 333 8.87 19.51 0.29
C ALA A 333 9.18 18.03 -0.08
N ALA A 334 8.15 17.20 -0.24
CA ALA A 334 8.29 15.79 -0.58
C ALA A 334 8.55 15.55 -2.07
N VAL A 335 8.13 16.49 -2.94
CA VAL A 335 8.26 16.38 -4.40
C VAL A 335 9.24 17.43 -4.90
N SER A 336 10.51 17.04 -5.05
CA SER A 336 11.55 17.89 -5.63
C SER A 336 11.51 17.86 -7.16
N GLU A 337 12.06 18.90 -7.79
CA GLU A 337 12.24 18.93 -9.26
C GLU A 337 13.11 17.75 -9.75
N GLU A 338 14.19 17.46 -9.04
CA GLU A 338 15.07 16.31 -9.34
C GLU A 338 14.29 15.00 -9.36
N LEU A 339 13.34 14.82 -8.44
CA LEU A 339 12.49 13.64 -8.41
C LEU A 339 11.54 13.63 -9.63
N LEU A 340 10.95 14.76 -10.00
CA LEU A 340 10.07 14.85 -11.16
C LEU A 340 10.81 14.59 -12.49
N CYS A 341 12.10 14.93 -12.57
CA CYS A 341 12.93 14.66 -13.74
C CYS A 341 13.33 13.18 -13.91
N VAL A 342 12.99 12.29 -12.98
CA VAL A 342 13.23 10.85 -13.13
C VAL A 342 12.25 10.27 -14.16
N GLU A 343 12.78 9.70 -15.24
CA GLU A 343 11.99 9.11 -16.33
C GLU A 343 11.70 7.61 -16.15
N LEU A 344 12.48 6.90 -15.33
CA LEU A 344 12.32 5.48 -15.05
C LEU A 344 12.40 5.20 -13.54
N PRO A 345 11.26 5.01 -12.86
CA PRO A 345 9.88 5.18 -13.34
C PRO A 345 9.55 6.67 -13.64
N PRO A 346 8.51 6.98 -14.45
CA PRO A 346 8.23 8.34 -14.93
C PRO A 346 7.57 9.18 -13.83
N MET A 347 8.37 9.71 -12.91
CA MET A 347 7.88 10.27 -11.65
C MET A 347 6.99 11.50 -11.82
N ALA A 348 7.19 12.30 -12.87
CA ALA A 348 6.33 13.44 -13.18
C ALA A 348 4.86 13.02 -13.35
N ASP A 349 4.61 11.93 -14.09
CA ASP A 349 3.27 11.41 -14.37
C ASP A 349 2.54 10.99 -13.09
N TRP A 350 3.29 10.51 -12.10
CA TRP A 350 2.74 10.03 -10.83
C TRP A 350 2.58 11.12 -9.77
N LEU A 351 3.50 12.11 -9.73
CA LEU A 351 3.63 13.00 -8.59
C LEU A 351 3.24 14.46 -8.86
N GLU A 352 3.43 14.96 -10.07
CA GLU A 352 3.33 16.40 -10.34
C GLU A 352 1.94 16.95 -10.02
N GLY A 353 0.89 16.18 -10.33
CA GLY A 353 -0.50 16.55 -10.05
C GLY A 353 -0.78 16.85 -8.57
N PHE A 354 -0.06 16.23 -7.63
CA PHE A 354 -0.26 16.48 -6.20
C PHE A 354 0.15 17.90 -5.76
N LEU A 355 1.16 18.49 -6.41
CA LEU A 355 1.63 19.86 -6.10
C LEU A 355 0.51 20.89 -6.31
N SER A 356 -0.34 20.63 -7.31
CA SER A 356 -1.43 21.52 -7.68
C SER A 356 -2.52 21.64 -6.60
N MET A 357 -2.61 20.70 -5.66
CA MET A 357 -3.63 20.67 -4.60
C MET A 357 -3.54 21.87 -3.64
N LYS A 358 -2.36 22.50 -3.53
CA LYS A 358 -2.20 23.77 -2.82
C LYS A 358 -3.17 24.84 -3.32
N VAL A 359 -3.42 24.89 -4.63
CA VAL A 359 -4.34 25.88 -5.22
C VAL A 359 -5.77 25.67 -4.72
N HIS A 360 -6.24 24.42 -4.65
CA HIS A 360 -7.56 24.12 -4.10
C HIS A 360 -7.69 24.49 -2.62
N ALA A 361 -6.65 24.25 -1.80
CA ALA A 361 -6.66 24.70 -0.42
C ALA A 361 -6.81 26.22 -0.32
N LEU A 362 -6.03 26.99 -1.09
CA LEU A 362 -6.13 28.46 -1.08
C LEU A 362 -7.52 28.95 -1.54
N ILE A 363 -8.08 28.36 -2.60
CA ILE A 363 -9.43 28.68 -3.09
C ILE A 363 -10.48 28.36 -2.01
N ARG A 364 -10.41 27.18 -1.40
CA ARG A 364 -11.39 26.70 -0.41
C ARG A 364 -11.52 27.67 0.77
N PHE A 365 -10.41 28.28 1.17
CA PHE A 365 -10.34 29.22 2.28
C PHE A 365 -10.38 30.70 1.88
N GLY A 366 -10.68 31.00 0.61
CA GLY A 366 -10.81 32.36 0.11
C GLY A 366 -9.52 33.18 0.18
N ARG A 367 -8.36 32.52 0.12
CA ARG A 367 -7.03 33.16 0.15
C ARG A 367 -6.67 33.72 -1.24
N TRP A 368 -7.52 34.59 -1.76
CA TRP A 368 -7.41 35.08 -3.14
C TRP A 368 -6.08 35.77 -3.43
N GLN A 369 -5.63 36.62 -2.50
CA GLN A 369 -4.34 37.31 -2.65
C GLN A 369 -3.17 36.32 -2.68
N ASP A 370 -3.21 35.26 -1.87
CA ASP A 370 -2.19 34.22 -1.89
C ASP A 370 -2.17 33.49 -3.24
N VAL A 371 -3.34 33.13 -3.80
CA VAL A 371 -3.42 32.50 -5.13
C VAL A 371 -2.78 33.38 -6.21
N LEU A 372 -3.01 34.70 -6.16
CA LEU A 372 -2.41 35.64 -7.11
C LEU A 372 -0.91 35.84 -6.88
N ALA A 373 -0.43 35.65 -5.65
CA ALA A 373 0.97 35.78 -5.28
C ALA A 373 1.80 34.54 -5.60
N GLU A 374 1.18 33.36 -5.77
CA GLU A 374 1.88 32.15 -6.19
C GLU A 374 2.55 32.36 -7.55
N PRO A 375 3.88 32.15 -7.67
CA PRO A 375 4.57 32.23 -8.94
C PRO A 375 4.11 31.09 -9.85
N LEU A 376 4.14 31.33 -11.16
CA LEU A 376 4.04 30.21 -12.11
C LEU A 376 5.37 29.44 -12.10
N PRO A 377 5.35 28.12 -12.28
CA PRO A 377 6.56 27.32 -12.43
C PRO A 377 7.43 27.86 -13.58
N HIS A 378 8.75 27.73 -13.44
CA HIS A 378 9.70 28.15 -14.49
C HIS A 378 9.65 27.22 -15.71
N ASP A 379 9.32 25.95 -15.48
CA ASP A 379 9.15 24.91 -16.49
C ASP A 379 7.68 24.45 -16.56
N PRO A 380 6.84 25.06 -17.41
CA PRO A 380 5.44 24.69 -17.53
C PRO A 380 5.21 23.35 -18.25
N GLU A 381 6.23 22.77 -18.89
CA GLU A 381 6.13 21.43 -19.49
C GLU A 381 6.27 20.36 -18.41
N LEU A 382 7.27 20.48 -17.53
CA LEU A 382 7.44 19.60 -16.38
C LEU A 382 6.27 19.74 -15.39
N TYR A 383 5.90 20.98 -15.04
CA TYR A 383 4.85 21.28 -14.07
C TYR A 383 3.49 21.56 -14.73
N CYS A 384 3.07 20.67 -15.64
CA CYS A 384 1.93 20.93 -16.51
C CYS A 384 0.60 21.09 -15.75
N VAL A 385 0.29 20.19 -14.79
CA VAL A 385 -0.96 20.26 -14.01
C VAL A 385 -0.91 21.43 -13.04
N THR A 386 0.21 21.65 -12.35
CA THR A 386 0.39 22.79 -11.43
C THR A 386 0.24 24.12 -12.17
N THR A 387 0.81 24.24 -13.37
CA THR A 387 0.66 25.43 -14.21
C THR A 387 -0.81 25.65 -14.58
N ALA A 388 -1.50 24.62 -15.08
CA ALA A 388 -2.91 24.71 -15.43
C ALA A 388 -3.77 25.12 -14.22
N MET A 389 -3.53 24.50 -13.07
CA MET A 389 -4.27 24.76 -11.84
C MET A 389 -4.02 26.16 -11.28
N LEU A 390 -2.79 26.67 -11.34
CA LEU A 390 -2.50 28.05 -10.95
C LEU A 390 -3.20 29.07 -11.86
N ARG A 391 -3.27 28.81 -13.16
CA ARG A 391 -4.03 29.65 -14.11
C ARG A 391 -5.52 29.64 -13.78
N TYR A 392 -6.10 28.45 -13.58
CA TYR A 392 -7.48 28.29 -13.12
C TYR A 392 -7.73 29.06 -11.81
N GLY A 393 -6.86 28.87 -10.81
CA GLY A 393 -7.00 29.52 -9.51
C GLY A 393 -6.90 31.04 -9.59
N ARG A 394 -6.00 31.58 -10.42
CA ARG A 394 -5.91 33.03 -10.67
C ARG A 394 -7.20 33.57 -11.27
N GLY A 395 -7.79 32.88 -12.24
CA GLY A 395 -9.10 33.26 -12.81
C GLY A 395 -10.20 33.31 -11.75
N VAL A 396 -10.30 32.27 -10.91
CA VAL A 396 -11.25 32.23 -9.79
C VAL A 396 -11.01 33.37 -8.80
N ALA A 397 -9.75 33.60 -8.41
CA ALA A 397 -9.38 34.65 -7.46
C ALA A 397 -9.68 36.05 -7.99
N LEU A 398 -9.37 36.34 -9.25
CA LEU A 398 -9.65 37.63 -9.88
C LEU A 398 -11.16 37.88 -9.98
N ALA A 399 -11.94 36.88 -10.40
CA ALA A 399 -13.39 36.96 -10.44
C ALA A 399 -13.98 37.22 -9.03
N ALA A 400 -13.52 36.49 -8.02
CA ALA A 400 -13.95 36.66 -6.63
C ALA A 400 -13.60 38.06 -6.06
N LEU A 401 -12.56 38.71 -6.57
CA LEU A 401 -12.16 40.07 -6.21
C LEU A 401 -12.81 41.16 -7.07
N GLY A 402 -13.73 40.81 -7.99
CA GLY A 402 -14.39 41.76 -8.89
C GLY A 402 -13.53 42.24 -10.05
N ARG A 403 -12.36 41.63 -10.28
CA ARG A 403 -11.40 41.95 -11.35
C ARG A 403 -11.66 41.10 -12.60
N VAL A 404 -12.92 41.03 -13.04
CA VAL A 404 -13.38 40.09 -14.08
C VAL A 404 -12.64 40.28 -15.41
N ALA A 405 -12.38 41.53 -15.81
CA ALA A 405 -11.66 41.83 -17.05
C ALA A 405 -10.18 41.34 -17.05
N GLU A 406 -9.60 41.08 -15.87
CA GLU A 406 -8.26 40.49 -15.75
C GLU A 406 -8.32 38.96 -15.68
N ALA A 407 -9.51 38.38 -15.47
CA ALA A 407 -9.74 36.94 -15.35
C ALA A 407 -10.04 36.26 -16.70
N GLU A 408 -10.60 37.01 -17.66
CA GLU A 408 -10.75 36.63 -19.08
C GLU A 408 -9.40 36.56 -19.80
#